data_AF-A0A661SH73-F1
#
_entry.id   AF-A0A661SH73-F1
#
_cell.length_a   1.000
_cell.length_b   1.000
_cell.length_c   1.000
_cell.angle_alpha   90.00
_cell.angle_beta   90.00
_cell.angle_gamma   90.00
#
_symmetry.space_group_name_H-M   'P 1'
#
loop_
_entity.id
_entity.type
_entity.pdbx_description
1 polymer ?
#
loop_
_entity_poly.entity_id
_entity_poly.type
_entity_poly.pdbx_seq_one_letter_code
_entity_poly.pdbx_strand_id
1 'polypeptide(L)'
;MKGYLQVYTGNGKGKTTAAFGLALRAAGAGLRTYIAQFAKGREYSEHRALARLSDLITIKQYGNRFFLHRDPDPEDIKIAQNGLEEVRKVMLSGKYDIIILDEADIATYYNLFSVEDLLELIHTRPQNIEMVITGRYADQRVIEEADLVTEMKEIKHYYKQGVMARDGIEK
;
A
#
# COMPACT_ATOMS: atom_id res chain seq x y z
N MET A 1 15.57 -14.16 7.56
CA MET A 1 15.08 -13.13 8.51
C MET A 1 13.59 -13.40 8.71
N LYS A 2 13.05 -13.24 9.92
CA LYS A 2 11.59 -13.29 10.14
C LYS A 2 10.98 -11.98 9.64
N GLY A 3 9.88 -12.05 8.90
CA GLY A 3 9.08 -10.90 8.49
C GLY A 3 7.95 -10.64 9.47
N TYR A 4 7.52 -9.37 9.54
CA TYR A 4 6.47 -8.89 10.41
C TYR A 4 5.39 -8.16 9.60
N LEU A 5 4.17 -8.08 10.15
CA LEU A 5 3.06 -7.32 9.56
C LEU A 5 3.03 -5.91 10.17
N GLN A 6 3.09 -4.90 9.32
CA GLN A 6 2.99 -3.49 9.71
C GLN A 6 1.74 -2.86 9.10
N VAL A 7 1.00 -2.09 9.90
CA VAL A 7 -0.17 -1.32 9.45
C VAL A 7 0.08 0.16 9.71
N TYR A 8 0.08 0.97 8.65
CA TYR A 8 0.18 2.42 8.72
C TYR A 8 -1.17 3.04 8.39
N THR A 9 -1.93 3.41 9.42
CA THR A 9 -3.30 3.90 9.28
C THR A 9 -3.51 5.32 9.81
N GLY A 10 -4.76 5.77 9.94
CA GLY A 10 -5.12 7.08 10.47
C GLY A 10 -5.33 8.16 9.41
N ASN A 11 -5.92 9.29 9.82
CA ASN A 11 -6.36 10.35 8.91
C ASN A 11 -5.26 11.34 8.49
N GLY A 12 -4.11 11.32 9.17
CA GLY A 12 -2.97 12.18 8.91
C GLY A 12 -2.19 11.81 7.64
N LYS A 13 -1.48 12.79 7.09
CA LYS A 13 -0.52 12.59 6.01
C LYS A 13 0.69 11.82 6.51
N GLY A 14 1.16 10.86 5.71
CA GLY A 14 2.46 10.22 5.91
C GLY A 14 2.51 8.72 5.64
N LYS A 15 1.36 8.03 5.54
CA LYS A 15 1.27 6.55 5.52
C LYS A 15 2.04 5.94 4.37
N THR A 16 1.67 6.31 3.14
CA THR A 16 2.37 5.93 1.91
C THR A 16 3.84 6.35 1.95
N THR A 17 4.15 7.59 2.35
CA THR A 17 5.55 8.07 2.36
C THR A 17 6.43 7.31 3.36
N ALA A 18 5.88 6.86 4.49
CA ALA A 18 6.59 6.01 5.44
C ALA A 18 6.86 4.62 4.87
N ALA A 19 5.87 4.00 4.22
CA ALA A 19 6.04 2.72 3.52
C ALA A 19 7.09 2.81 2.41
N PHE A 20 7.07 3.89 1.63
CA PHE A 20 8.06 4.12 0.57
C PHE A 20 9.46 4.43 1.13
N GLY A 21 9.54 5.12 2.27
CA GLY A 21 10.79 5.30 3.00
C GLY A 21 11.38 3.98 3.49
N LEU A 22 10.53 3.04 3.93
CA LEU A 22 10.96 1.68 4.27
C LEU A 22 11.47 0.93 3.03
N ALA A 23 10.77 1.00 1.90
CA ALA A 23 11.24 0.41 0.64
C ALA A 23 12.61 0.95 0.22
N LEU A 24 12.83 2.26 0.35
CA LEU A 24 14.12 2.88 0.07
C LEU A 24 15.22 2.38 1.01
N ARG A 25 14.93 2.26 2.31
CA ARG A 25 15.87 1.68 3.29
C ARG A 25 16.22 0.24 2.93
N ALA A 26 15.22 -0.56 2.54
CA ALA A 26 15.38 -1.95 2.15
C ALA A 26 16.26 -2.08 0.89
N ALA A 27 16.02 -1.25 -0.12
CA ALA A 27 16.86 -1.19 -1.31
C ALA A 27 18.31 -0.82 -0.97
N GLY A 28 18.53 0.13 -0.04
CA GLY A 28 19.88 0.44 0.47
C GLY A 28 20.59 -0.75 1.14
N ALA A 29 19.84 -1.73 1.63
CA ALA A 29 20.35 -2.99 2.19
C ALA A 29 20.38 -4.15 1.17
N GLY A 30 20.07 -3.89 -0.10
CA GLY A 30 20.02 -4.91 -1.16
C GLY A 30 18.78 -5.81 -1.14
N LEU A 31 17.75 -5.47 -0.37
CA LEU A 31 16.49 -6.21 -0.31
C LEU A 31 15.54 -5.76 -1.42
N ARG A 32 14.74 -6.71 -1.90
CA ARG A 32 13.78 -6.48 -2.99
C ARG A 32 12.38 -6.22 -2.44
N THR A 33 11.77 -5.13 -2.87
CA THR A 33 10.43 -4.71 -2.47
C THR A 33 9.47 -4.74 -3.65
N TYR A 34 8.28 -5.30 -3.43
CA TYR A 34 7.15 -5.16 -4.35
C TYR A 34 6.10 -4.25 -3.73
N ILE A 35 5.70 -3.21 -4.45
CA ILE A 35 4.69 -2.24 -4.02
C ILE A 35 3.46 -2.38 -4.91
N ALA A 36 2.37 -2.83 -4.33
CA ALA A 36 1.04 -2.83 -4.93
C ALA A 36 0.26 -1.61 -4.45
N GLN A 37 -0.07 -0.69 -5.36
CA GLN A 37 -0.87 0.49 -5.06
C GLN A 37 -2.32 0.25 -5.46
N PHE A 38 -3.21 0.06 -4.50
CA PHE A 38 -4.65 -0.08 -4.75
C PHE A 38 -5.34 1.28 -4.83
N ALA A 39 -6.49 1.34 -5.50
CA ALA A 39 -7.26 2.58 -5.72
C ALA A 39 -6.48 3.74 -6.38
N LYS A 40 -5.27 3.46 -6.88
CA LYS A 40 -4.36 4.41 -7.54
C LYS A 40 -4.13 3.95 -8.98
N GLY A 41 -4.42 4.83 -9.94
CA GLY A 41 -4.11 4.60 -11.36
C GLY A 41 -3.31 5.71 -12.04
N ARG A 42 -3.08 6.82 -11.34
CA ARG A 42 -2.37 8.01 -11.85
C ARG A 42 -0.87 7.89 -11.60
N GLU A 43 -0.08 8.54 -12.44
CA GLU A 43 1.36 8.68 -12.19
C GLU A 43 1.61 9.63 -11.02
N TYR A 44 2.52 9.26 -10.12
CA TYR A 44 2.95 10.06 -8.98
C TYR A 44 4.47 10.26 -9.01
N SER A 45 4.97 11.31 -8.35
CA SER A 45 6.38 11.68 -8.37
C SER A 45 7.31 10.57 -7.88
N GLU A 46 6.88 9.74 -6.91
CA GLU A 46 7.66 8.61 -6.41
C GLU A 46 7.99 7.58 -7.50
N HIS A 47 7.14 7.41 -8.52
CA HIS A 47 7.39 6.45 -9.59
C HIS A 47 8.65 6.80 -10.37
N ARG A 48 8.84 8.09 -10.68
CA ARG A 48 10.03 8.55 -11.42
C ARG A 48 11.31 8.42 -10.61
N ALA A 49 11.23 8.66 -9.30
CA ALA A 49 12.38 8.49 -8.41
C ALA A 49 12.75 7.01 -8.26
N LEU A 50 11.76 6.15 -8.00
CA LEU A 50 11.97 4.74 -7.73
C LEU A 50 12.23 3.90 -8.99
N ALA A 51 11.88 4.40 -10.18
CA ALA A 51 12.31 3.78 -11.45
C ALA A 51 13.84 3.66 -11.57
N ARG A 52 14.60 4.51 -10.87
CA ARG A 52 16.08 4.43 -10.79
C ARG A 52 16.58 3.26 -9.92
N LEU A 53 15.68 2.62 -9.19
CA LEU A 53 15.93 1.47 -8.31
C LEU A 53 15.14 0.24 -8.79
N SER A 54 14.81 0.15 -10.08
CA SER A 54 13.94 -0.90 -10.63
C SER A 54 14.42 -2.33 -10.43
N ASP A 55 15.72 -2.53 -10.20
CA ASP A 55 16.30 -3.84 -9.90
C ASP A 55 15.95 -4.33 -8.48
N LEU A 56 15.55 -3.41 -7.60
CA LEU A 56 15.24 -3.66 -6.19
C LEU A 56 13.79 -3.33 -5.83
N ILE A 57 13.15 -2.39 -6.53
CA ILE A 57 11.80 -1.94 -6.22
C ILE A 57 10.92 -2.07 -7.46
N THR A 58 9.92 -2.94 -7.36
CA THR A 58 8.86 -3.08 -8.36
C THR A 58 7.62 -2.37 -7.85
N ILE A 59 7.03 -1.48 -8.64
CA ILE A 59 5.77 -0.80 -8.32
C ILE A 59 4.73 -1.16 -9.36
N LYS A 60 3.54 -1.56 -8.91
CA LYS A 60 2.37 -1.76 -9.77
C LYS A 60 1.14 -1.08 -9.20
N GLN A 61 0.29 -0.63 -10.10
CA GLN A 61 -0.93 0.11 -9.79
C GLN A 61 -2.14 -0.75 -10.13
N TYR A 62 -3.05 -0.84 -9.17
CA TYR A 62 -4.28 -1.62 -9.19
C TYR A 62 -5.47 -0.73 -8.83
N GLY A 63 -5.60 0.36 -9.57
CA GLY A 63 -6.74 1.25 -9.47
C GLY A 63 -7.02 1.97 -10.79
N ASN A 64 -8.27 2.35 -10.97
CA ASN A 64 -8.69 3.16 -12.09
C ASN A 64 -8.24 4.62 -11.89
N ARG A 65 -7.77 5.28 -12.95
CA ARG A 65 -7.36 6.70 -12.95
C ARG A 65 -8.46 7.67 -12.53
N PHE A 66 -9.71 7.25 -12.68
CA PHE A 66 -10.91 8.04 -12.39
C PHE A 66 -11.61 7.63 -11.09
N PHE A 67 -11.07 6.67 -10.35
CA PHE A 67 -11.60 6.28 -9.05
C PHE A 67 -11.21 7.33 -8.00
N LEU A 68 -12.04 8.36 -7.87
CA LEU A 68 -11.94 9.39 -6.84
C LEU A 68 -13.36 9.77 -6.38
N HIS A 69 -13.65 9.60 -5.09
CA HIS A 69 -14.88 10.10 -4.45
C HIS A 69 -16.19 9.65 -5.11
N ARG A 70 -16.23 8.42 -5.63
CA ARG A 70 -17.44 7.77 -6.15
C ARG A 70 -17.53 6.34 -5.65
N ASP A 71 -18.72 5.76 -5.75
CA ASP A 71 -18.89 4.33 -5.53
C ASP A 71 -18.11 3.53 -6.59
N PRO A 72 -17.53 2.38 -6.21
CA PRO A 72 -16.81 1.52 -7.15
C PRO A 72 -17.76 0.96 -8.19
N ASP A 73 -17.26 0.85 -9.42
CA ASP A 73 -17.92 0.12 -10.50
C ASP A 73 -17.31 -1.29 -10.65
N PRO A 74 -17.92 -2.18 -11.45
CA PRO A 74 -17.40 -3.53 -11.64
C PRO A 74 -15.96 -3.59 -12.17
N GLU A 75 -15.50 -2.58 -12.91
CA GLU A 75 -14.13 -2.54 -13.43
C GLU A 75 -13.13 -2.18 -12.31
N ASP A 76 -13.49 -1.25 -11.42
CA ASP A 76 -12.66 -0.92 -10.25
C ASP A 76 -12.43 -2.16 -9.37
N ILE A 77 -13.49 -2.92 -9.09
CA ILE A 77 -13.47 -4.17 -8.31
C ILE A 77 -12.55 -5.18 -9.01
N LYS A 78 -12.75 -5.38 -10.31
CA LYS A 78 -11.96 -6.32 -11.11
C LYS A 78 -10.47 -5.98 -11.12
N ILE A 79 -10.11 -4.69 -11.28
CA ILE A 79 -8.72 -4.24 -11.26
C ILE A 79 -8.08 -4.56 -9.90
N ALA A 80 -8.79 -4.28 -8.80
CA ALA A 80 -8.27 -4.51 -7.45
C ALA A 80 -8.14 -6.02 -7.15
N GLN A 81 -9.12 -6.84 -7.50
CA GLN A 81 -9.07 -8.30 -7.35
C GLN A 81 -7.92 -8.93 -8.14
N ASN A 82 -7.72 -8.49 -9.40
CA ASN A 82 -6.55 -8.91 -10.20
C ASN A 82 -5.23 -8.53 -9.51
N GLY A 83 -5.18 -7.34 -8.89
CA GLY A 83 -4.03 -6.91 -8.12
C GLY A 83 -3.75 -7.79 -6.92
N LEU A 84 -4.78 -8.17 -6.17
CA LEU A 84 -4.66 -9.06 -5.02
C LEU A 84 -4.17 -10.46 -5.43
N GLU A 85 -4.68 -10.98 -6.55
CA GLU A 85 -4.18 -12.23 -7.13
C GLU A 85 -2.70 -12.15 -7.56
N GLU A 86 -2.30 -11.05 -8.20
CA GLU A 86 -0.91 -10.87 -8.60
C GLU A 86 0.01 -10.78 -7.38
N VAL A 87 -0.39 -10.01 -6.36
CA VAL A 87 0.34 -9.92 -5.08
C VAL A 87 0.54 -11.30 -4.47
N ARG A 88 -0.50 -12.14 -4.43
CA ARG A 88 -0.40 -13.52 -3.92
C ARG A 88 0.65 -14.32 -4.69
N LYS A 89 0.66 -14.25 -6.02
CA LYS A 89 1.66 -14.93 -6.87
C LYS A 89 3.07 -14.41 -6.63
N VAL A 90 3.21 -13.08 -6.53
CA VAL A 90 4.49 -12.41 -6.31
C VAL A 90 5.09 -12.74 -4.95
N MET A 91 4.28 -12.68 -3.90
CA MET A 91 4.64 -13.00 -2.52
C MET A 91 5.18 -14.44 -2.41
N LEU A 92 4.55 -15.39 -3.11
CA LEU A 92 4.95 -16.80 -3.09
C LEU A 92 6.12 -17.14 -4.04
N SER A 93 6.57 -16.18 -4.86
CA SER A 93 7.63 -16.44 -5.87
C SER A 93 9.05 -16.53 -5.30
N GLY A 94 9.27 -16.12 -4.05
CA GLY A 94 10.59 -16.02 -3.43
C GLY A 94 11.49 -14.90 -4.01
N LYS A 95 10.95 -14.01 -4.84
CA LYS A 95 11.70 -12.91 -5.48
C LYS A 95 11.76 -11.63 -4.68
N TYR A 96 10.94 -11.48 -3.64
CA TYR A 96 10.85 -10.26 -2.87
C TYR A 96 11.00 -10.58 -1.39
N ASP A 97 11.55 -9.64 -0.65
CA ASP A 97 11.72 -9.72 0.79
C ASP A 97 10.63 -8.92 1.52
N ILE A 98 10.09 -7.89 0.84
CA ILE A 98 9.09 -6.98 1.36
C ILE A 98 7.93 -6.83 0.36
N ILE A 99 6.70 -6.91 0.85
CA ILE A 99 5.48 -6.64 0.10
C ILE A 99 4.76 -5.44 0.74
N ILE A 100 4.52 -4.39 -0.04
CA ILE A 100 3.77 -3.20 0.41
C ILE A 100 2.43 -3.18 -0.32
N LEU A 101 1.34 -3.19 0.45
CA LEU A 101 -0.04 -3.05 -0.01
C LEU A 101 -0.50 -1.62 0.30
N ASP A 102 -0.12 -0.70 -0.57
CA ASP A 102 -0.43 0.72 -0.40
C ASP A 102 -1.91 0.99 -0.74
N GLU A 103 -2.61 1.65 0.17
CA GLU A 103 -4.07 1.91 0.14
C GLU A 103 -4.95 0.65 0.12
N ALA A 104 -4.46 -0.49 0.61
CA ALA A 104 -5.28 -1.70 0.74
C ALA A 104 -6.41 -1.55 1.77
N ASP A 105 -6.22 -0.79 2.86
CA ASP A 105 -7.30 -0.50 3.81
C ASP A 105 -8.43 0.33 3.16
N ILE A 106 -8.06 1.23 2.24
CA ILE A 106 -9.05 1.98 1.44
C ILE A 106 -9.78 1.04 0.49
N ALA A 107 -9.06 0.10 -0.13
CA ALA A 107 -9.65 -0.85 -1.05
C ALA A 107 -10.66 -1.79 -0.37
N THR A 108 -10.38 -2.26 0.85
CA THR A 108 -11.35 -3.03 1.64
C THR A 108 -12.51 -2.17 2.11
N TYR A 109 -12.25 -0.94 2.58
CA TYR A 109 -13.30 -0.01 3.02
C TYR A 109 -14.33 0.30 1.91
N TYR A 110 -13.87 0.45 0.67
CA TYR A 110 -14.75 0.65 -0.49
C TYR A 110 -15.25 -0.66 -1.11
N ASN A 111 -14.98 -1.83 -0.53
CA ASN A 111 -15.35 -3.15 -1.08
C ASN A 111 -14.82 -3.42 -2.50
N LEU A 112 -13.62 -2.93 -2.83
CA LEU A 112 -12.91 -3.32 -4.06
C LEU A 112 -12.45 -4.78 -4.01
N PHE A 113 -12.13 -5.26 -2.81
CA PHE A 113 -12.05 -6.67 -2.44
C PHE A 113 -12.45 -6.80 -0.97
N SER A 114 -12.78 -8.01 -0.52
CA SER A 114 -13.23 -8.21 0.86
C SER A 114 -12.04 -8.15 1.82
N VAL A 115 -12.32 -7.77 3.07
CA VAL A 115 -11.32 -7.87 4.14
C VAL A 115 -10.97 -9.33 4.45
N GLU A 116 -11.88 -10.27 4.20
CA GLU A 116 -11.60 -11.70 4.25
C GLU A 116 -10.49 -12.09 3.25
N ASP A 117 -10.52 -11.55 2.03
CA ASP A 117 -9.46 -11.78 1.04
C ASP A 117 -8.12 -11.18 1.49
N LEU A 118 -8.14 -10.03 2.18
CA LEU A 118 -6.93 -9.41 2.75
C LEU A 118 -6.36 -10.24 3.90
N LEU A 119 -7.20 -10.74 4.80
CA LEU A 119 -6.81 -11.61 5.90
C LEU A 119 -6.23 -12.93 5.38
N GLU A 120 -6.84 -13.51 4.35
CA GLU A 120 -6.30 -14.71 3.69
C GLU A 120 -4.89 -14.44 3.14
N LEU A 121 -4.67 -13.30 2.49
CA LEU A 121 -3.35 -12.91 2.01
C LEU A 121 -2.34 -12.77 3.16
N ILE A 122 -2.73 -12.15 4.28
CA ILE A 122 -1.90 -12.01 5.48
C ILE A 122 -1.51 -13.38 6.04
N HIS A 123 -2.46 -14.31 6.16
CA HIS A 123 -2.25 -15.63 6.75
C HIS A 123 -1.47 -16.59 5.84
N THR A 124 -1.58 -16.44 4.52
CA THR A 124 -0.83 -17.25 3.54
C THR A 124 0.59 -16.74 3.27
N ARG A 125 0.96 -15.59 3.85
CA ARG A 125 2.29 -14.99 3.70
C ARG A 125 3.40 -15.88 4.26
N PRO A 126 4.49 -16.12 3.50
CA PRO A 126 5.67 -16.79 4.03
C PRO A 126 6.28 -16.03 5.22
N GLN A 127 6.72 -16.75 6.27
CA GLN A 127 7.23 -16.16 7.51
C GLN A 127 8.45 -15.25 7.35
N ASN A 128 9.13 -15.30 6.20
CA ASN A 128 10.31 -14.48 5.91
C ASN A 128 9.99 -13.19 5.12
N ILE A 129 8.72 -12.95 4.79
CA ILE A 129 8.28 -11.77 4.03
C ILE A 129 7.79 -10.69 4.99
N GLU A 130 8.40 -9.51 4.95
CA GLU A 130 7.86 -8.31 5.60
C GLU A 130 6.63 -7.82 4.80
N MET A 131 5.54 -7.46 5.49
CA MET A 131 4.34 -6.94 4.83
C MET A 131 3.95 -5.61 5.46
N VAL A 132 3.67 -4.62 4.61
CA VAL A 132 3.20 -3.30 5.06
C VAL A 132 1.87 -3.02 4.39
N ILE A 133 0.86 -2.71 5.19
CA ILE A 133 -0.47 -2.30 4.74
C ILE A 133 -0.63 -0.82 5.06
N THR A 134 -1.12 -0.05 4.09
CA THR A 134 -1.43 1.37 4.31
C THR A 134 -2.87 1.67 3.93
N GLY A 135 -3.39 2.74 4.53
CA GLY A 135 -4.64 3.37 4.12
C GLY A 135 -5.37 3.94 5.34
N ARG A 136 -6.50 4.59 5.10
CA ARG A 136 -7.39 4.98 6.22
C ARG A 136 -8.34 3.83 6.50
N TYR A 137 -8.93 3.84 7.70
CA TYR A 137 -10.02 2.93 8.07
C TYR A 137 -9.62 1.45 8.05
N ALA A 138 -8.39 1.14 8.51
CA ALA A 138 -7.96 -0.24 8.68
C ALA A 138 -9.00 -1.03 9.50
N ASP A 139 -9.43 -2.18 8.97
CA ASP A 139 -10.38 -3.06 9.67
C ASP A 139 -9.73 -3.54 10.98
N GLN A 140 -10.51 -3.57 12.05
CA GLN A 140 -10.04 -3.97 13.38
C GLN A 140 -9.39 -5.35 13.37
N ARG A 141 -9.87 -6.28 12.54
CA ARG A 141 -9.27 -7.62 12.38
C ARG A 141 -7.88 -7.56 11.76
N VAL A 142 -7.63 -6.64 10.83
CA VAL A 142 -6.29 -6.43 10.24
C VAL A 142 -5.33 -5.83 11.27
N ILE A 143 -5.83 -4.91 12.11
CA ILE A 143 -5.07 -4.33 13.22
C ILE A 143 -4.67 -5.40 14.24
N GLU A 144 -5.57 -6.33 14.57
CA GLU A 144 -5.33 -7.41 15.53
C GLU A 144 -4.27 -8.42 15.06
N GLU A 145 -4.15 -8.63 13.75
CA GLU A 145 -3.12 -9.50 13.14
C GLU A 145 -1.74 -8.82 13.04
N ALA A 146 -1.68 -7.49 13.16
CA ALA A 146 -0.47 -6.73 12.90
C ALA A 146 0.51 -6.76 14.07
N ASP A 147 1.79 -6.98 13.77
CA ASP A 147 2.87 -6.93 14.76
C ASP A 147 3.24 -5.47 15.12
N LEU A 148 3.00 -4.53 14.19
CA LEU A 148 3.23 -3.10 14.39
C LEU A 148 2.09 -2.30 13.77
N VAL A 149 1.50 -1.41 14.56
CA VAL A 149 0.47 -0.48 14.07
C VAL A 149 0.90 0.94 14.38
N THR A 150 0.89 1.81 13.37
CA THR A 150 1.11 3.25 13.54
C THR A 150 -0.12 4.01 13.06
N GLU A 151 -0.78 4.72 13.96
CA GLU A 151 -1.84 5.66 13.62
C GLU A 151 -1.24 7.05 13.34
N MET A 152 -1.31 7.48 12.09
CA MET A 152 -1.00 8.86 11.72
C MET A 152 -2.20 9.75 12.04
N LYS A 153 -2.16 10.38 13.21
CA LYS A 153 -3.18 11.32 13.64
C LYS A 153 -2.99 12.69 13.00
N GLU A 154 -4.03 13.25 12.39
CA GLU A 154 -3.99 14.60 11.84
C GLU A 154 -4.07 15.65 12.96
N ILE A 155 -2.93 16.12 13.45
CA ILE A 155 -2.86 17.22 14.43
C ILE A 155 -3.12 18.58 13.74
N LYS A 156 -2.51 18.80 12.57
CA LYS A 156 -2.78 19.94 11.69
C LYS A 156 -2.51 19.56 10.23
N HIS A 157 -3.19 20.22 9.29
CA HIS A 157 -2.93 20.06 7.87
C HIS A 157 -3.20 21.37 7.12
N TYR A 158 -2.25 21.85 6.31
CA TYR A 158 -2.39 23.12 5.56
C TYR A 158 -3.50 23.11 4.51
N TYR A 159 -3.98 21.92 4.11
CA TYR A 159 -5.21 21.81 3.31
C TYR A 159 -6.41 22.50 3.96
N LYS A 160 -6.51 22.47 5.30
CA LYS A 160 -7.56 23.19 6.04
C LYS A 160 -7.45 24.72 5.91
N GLN A 161 -6.32 25.22 5.43
CA GLN A 161 -6.07 26.63 5.13
C GLN A 161 -6.17 26.93 3.62
N GLY A 162 -6.70 26.00 2.82
CA GLY A 162 -6.87 26.15 1.37
C GLY A 162 -5.63 25.85 0.53
N VAL A 163 -4.56 25.32 1.12
CA VAL A 163 -3.37 24.94 0.35
C VAL A 163 -3.64 23.64 -0.41
N MET A 164 -3.63 23.72 -1.74
CA MET A 164 -3.85 22.60 -2.66
C MET A 164 -2.60 21.72 -2.79
N ALA A 165 -2.77 20.54 -3.42
CA ALA A 165 -1.70 19.58 -3.65
C ALA A 165 -0.59 20.12 -4.57
N ARG A 166 0.67 19.95 -4.15
CA ARG A 166 1.90 20.45 -4.80
C ARG A 166 2.79 19.29 -5.26
N ASP A 167 3.51 19.53 -6.35
CA ASP A 167 4.45 18.56 -6.91
C ASP A 167 5.61 18.29 -5.96
N GLY A 168 5.95 17.02 -5.77
CA GLY A 168 7.01 16.58 -4.87
C GLY A 168 6.63 16.57 -3.39
N ILE A 169 5.43 17.04 -3.01
CA ILE A 169 4.95 17.00 -1.62
C ILE A 169 3.66 16.18 -1.47
N GLU A 170 2.68 16.40 -2.36
CA GLU A 170 1.42 15.65 -2.41
C GLU A 170 1.21 14.89 -3.72
N LYS A 171 1.86 15.33 -4.81
CA LYS A 171 1.78 14.73 -6.15
C LYS A 171 3.11 14.12 -6.57
#